data_AF-C1KU39-F1
#
_entry.id   AF-C1KU39-F1
#
_cell.length_a   1.000
_cell.length_b   1.000
_cell.length_c   1.000
_cell.angle_alpha   90.00
_cell.angle_beta   90.00
_cell.angle_gamma   90.00
#
_symmetry.space_group_name_H-M   'P 1'
#
loop_
_entity.id
_entity.type
_entity.pdbx_description
1 polymer ?
#
loop_
_entity_poly.entity_id
_entity_poly.type
_entity_poly.pdbx_seq_one_letter_code
_entity_poly.pdbx_strand_id
1 'polypeptide(L)'
;APGLWDPFRYITGHDAEGNAVFVQTDNGDHRAVMLGGAAAQNILYSAGSNPIELTGNVDLEFAKNRPSLHIPNGVCVRMIDFAPGCKSNMHRALCMGIGTVCEGEVELTLGSGEKRILR
;
A
#
# COMPACT_ATOMS: atom_id res chain seq x y z
N ALA A 1 8.38 -12.36 -8.61
CA ALA A 1 8.05 -13.47 -9.53
C ALA A 1 8.01 -12.89 -10.95
N PRO A 2 8.12 -13.67 -12.05
CA PRO A 2 7.69 -13.16 -13.34
C PRO A 2 6.19 -12.97 -13.25
N GLY A 3 5.74 -11.79 -12.85
CA GLY A 3 4.35 -11.62 -12.44
C GLY A 3 4.13 -10.21 -11.94
N LEU A 4 3.49 -9.43 -12.82
CA LEU A 4 3.13 -8.02 -12.71
C LEU A 4 4.30 -7.04 -12.80
N TRP A 5 3.95 -5.84 -13.26
CA TRP A 5 4.85 -4.75 -13.59
C TRP A 5 5.28 -4.03 -12.31
N ASP A 6 6.52 -3.56 -12.29
CA ASP A 6 6.97 -2.70 -11.18
C ASP A 6 6.11 -1.43 -11.15
N PRO A 7 5.43 -1.12 -10.03
CA PRO A 7 4.62 0.08 -9.96
C PRO A 7 5.52 1.30 -10.07
N PHE A 8 5.05 2.35 -10.73
CA PHE A 8 5.68 3.66 -10.72
C PHE A 8 4.93 4.57 -9.74
N ARG A 9 5.64 5.10 -8.76
CA ARG A 9 5.14 6.05 -7.78
C ARG A 9 5.69 7.44 -8.12
N TYR A 10 4.78 8.40 -8.22
CA TYR A 10 5.09 9.81 -8.38
C TYR A 10 4.53 10.57 -7.17
N ILE A 11 5.39 11.23 -6.41
CA ILE A 11 4.98 12.04 -5.25
C ILE A 11 5.13 13.51 -5.64
N THR A 12 4.09 14.29 -5.38
CA THR A 12 4.06 15.73 -5.59
C THR A 12 4.20 16.48 -4.28
N GLY A 13 4.76 17.69 -4.33
CA GLY A 13 4.86 18.61 -3.20
C GLY A 13 4.99 20.05 -3.69
N HIS A 14 5.59 20.93 -2.87
CA HIS A 14 5.91 22.30 -3.27
C HIS A 14 7.40 22.60 -3.09
N ASP A 15 7.99 23.39 -3.98
CA ASP A 15 9.35 23.91 -3.86
C ASP A 15 9.45 25.10 -2.88
N ALA A 16 10.63 25.71 -2.75
CA ALA A 16 10.86 26.84 -1.83
C ALA A 16 10.08 28.11 -2.23
N GLU A 17 9.73 28.23 -3.50
CA GLU A 17 8.96 29.32 -4.09
C GLU A 17 7.44 29.06 -4.01
N GLY A 18 7.02 27.85 -3.58
CA GLY A 18 5.63 27.45 -3.46
C GLY A 18 5.01 26.90 -4.75
N ASN A 19 5.80 26.56 -5.76
CA ASN A 19 5.30 25.92 -6.99
C ASN A 19 5.08 24.43 -6.77
N ALA A 20 4.02 23.86 -7.37
CA ALA A 20 3.77 22.43 -7.35
C ALA A 20 4.81 21.68 -8.21
N VAL A 21 5.49 20.68 -7.62
CA VAL A 21 6.57 19.93 -8.26
C VAL A 21 6.49 18.43 -7.94
N PHE A 22 7.14 17.60 -8.75
CA PHE A 22 7.43 16.21 -8.38
C PHE A 22 8.64 16.18 -7.44
N VAL A 23 8.45 15.65 -6.23
CA VAL A 23 9.50 15.55 -5.21
C VAL A 23 10.15 14.16 -5.18
N GLN A 24 9.45 13.15 -5.70
CA GLN A 24 9.97 11.79 -5.76
C GLN A 24 9.35 11.03 -6.94
N THR A 25 10.17 10.23 -7.62
CA THR A 25 9.76 9.30 -8.67
C THR A 25 10.54 8.01 -8.50
N ASP A 26 9.84 6.93 -8.17
CA ASP A 26 10.46 5.63 -7.90
C ASP A 26 9.44 4.50 -8.05
N ASN A 27 9.74 3.34 -7.44
CA ASN A 27 8.88 2.17 -7.48
C ASN A 27 8.35 1.76 -6.09
N GLY A 28 8.13 2.71 -5.18
CA GLY A 28 7.66 2.48 -3.82
C GLY A 28 8.75 2.05 -2.83
N ASP A 29 8.35 1.90 -1.57
CA ASP A 29 9.22 1.53 -0.45
C ASP A 29 8.86 0.17 0.16
N HIS A 30 9.72 -0.32 1.06
CA HIS A 30 9.42 -1.42 1.99
C HIS A 30 9.01 -2.74 1.33
N ARG A 31 9.47 -3.00 0.10
CA ARG A 31 9.23 -4.25 -0.63
C ARG A 31 9.53 -5.47 0.23
N ALA A 32 8.63 -6.45 0.21
CA ALA A 32 8.80 -7.67 0.97
C ALA A 32 8.15 -8.87 0.29
N VAL A 33 8.83 -10.02 0.35
CA VAL A 33 8.24 -11.31 -0.01
C VAL A 33 7.30 -11.75 1.11
N MET A 34 6.15 -12.27 0.73
CA MET A 34 5.09 -12.76 1.61
C MET A 34 4.77 -14.22 1.29
N LEU A 35 4.10 -14.91 2.22
CA LEU A 35 3.53 -16.24 2.01
C LEU A 35 4.53 -17.26 1.43
N GLY A 36 5.77 -17.26 1.93
CA GLY A 36 6.81 -18.17 1.46
C GLY A 36 7.23 -18.01 0.00
N GLY A 37 6.99 -16.84 -0.61
CA GLY A 37 7.27 -16.59 -2.03
C GLY A 37 6.03 -16.55 -2.92
N ALA A 38 4.85 -16.91 -2.40
CA ALA A 38 3.61 -16.92 -3.15
C ALA A 38 2.91 -15.55 -3.21
N ALA A 39 3.44 -14.53 -2.54
CA ALA A 39 3.00 -13.15 -2.68
C ALA A 39 4.16 -12.17 -2.44
N ALA A 40 3.96 -10.92 -2.85
CA ALA A 40 4.87 -9.82 -2.56
C ALA A 40 4.06 -8.57 -2.23
N GLN A 41 4.60 -7.71 -1.35
CA GLN A 41 4.05 -6.39 -1.11
C GLN A 41 5.03 -5.28 -1.51
N ASN A 42 4.46 -4.11 -1.75
CA ASN A 42 5.15 -2.84 -1.90
C ASN A 42 4.34 -1.74 -1.21
N ILE A 43 4.97 -0.88 -0.41
CA ILE A 43 4.28 0.21 0.29
C ILE A 43 4.50 1.49 -0.51
N LEU A 44 3.41 2.07 -1.00
CA LEU A 44 3.45 3.26 -1.84
C LEU A 44 3.44 4.54 -1.01
N TYR A 45 2.77 4.55 0.15
CA TYR A 45 2.73 5.71 1.01
C TYR A 45 2.27 5.34 2.42
N SER A 46 2.72 6.07 3.44
CA SER A 46 2.15 5.98 4.77
C SER A 46 2.27 7.29 5.53
N ALA A 47 1.29 7.60 6.37
CA ALA A 47 1.34 8.74 7.27
C ALA A 47 0.82 8.35 8.66
N GLY A 48 1.31 9.04 9.69
CA GLY A 48 0.98 8.78 11.09
C GLY A 48 -0.26 9.49 11.62
N SER A 49 -0.95 10.29 10.79
CA SER A 49 -2.09 11.13 11.21
C SER A 49 -3.20 11.20 10.17
N ASN A 50 -4.39 11.56 10.64
CA ASN A 50 -5.58 11.84 9.85
C ASN A 50 -6.36 12.97 10.55
N PRO A 51 -6.39 14.20 10.01
CA PRO A 51 -5.83 14.62 8.71
C PRO A 51 -4.31 14.44 8.60
N ILE A 52 -3.84 14.21 7.36
CA ILE A 52 -2.42 14.04 7.06
C ILE A 52 -1.74 15.42 7.06
N GLU A 53 -0.63 15.56 7.78
CA GLU A 53 0.21 16.77 7.75
C GLU A 53 1.18 16.71 6.57
N LEU A 54 1.04 17.63 5.63
CA LEU A 54 1.85 17.72 4.40
C LEU A 54 2.86 18.87 4.45
N THR A 55 2.80 19.72 5.47
CA THR A 55 3.68 20.88 5.62
C THR A 55 5.08 20.42 6.01
N GLY A 56 6.10 20.96 5.34
CA GLY A 56 7.49 20.63 5.64
C GLY A 56 7.86 19.17 5.38
N ASN A 57 7.11 18.47 4.53
CA ASN A 57 7.34 17.07 4.15
C ASN A 57 7.35 16.09 5.34
N VAL A 58 6.61 16.40 6.42
CA VAL A 58 6.53 15.56 7.64
C VAL A 58 6.01 14.16 7.31
N ASP A 59 5.04 14.07 6.42
CA ASP A 59 4.51 12.81 5.90
C ASP A 59 5.56 12.01 5.11
N LEU A 60 6.37 12.66 4.29
CA LEU A 60 7.41 12.00 3.50
C LEU A 60 8.52 11.44 4.41
N GLU A 61 8.92 12.18 5.45
CA GLU A 61 9.85 11.66 6.46
C GLU A 61 9.27 10.48 7.24
N PHE A 62 7.97 10.50 7.54
CA PHE A 62 7.29 9.36 8.15
C PHE A 62 7.31 8.13 7.22
N ALA A 63 7.00 8.32 5.94
CA ALA A 63 6.90 7.25 4.94
C ALA A 63 8.22 6.49 4.69
N LYS A 64 9.38 7.12 4.94
CA LYS A 64 10.70 6.47 4.87
C LYS A 64 10.85 5.31 5.86
N ASN A 65 10.12 5.33 6.97
CA ASN A 65 10.15 4.25 7.95
C ASN A 65 9.14 3.17 7.58
N ARG A 66 9.51 1.90 7.73
CA ARG A 66 8.57 0.79 7.46
C ARG A 66 7.41 0.87 8.45
N PRO A 67 6.16 1.12 8.00
CA PRO A 67 5.04 1.19 8.91
C PRO A 67 4.60 -0.20 9.37
N SER A 68 3.87 -0.25 10.48
CA SER A 68 3.08 -1.42 10.85
C SER A 68 1.93 -1.65 9.86
N LEU A 69 1.35 -2.87 9.89
CA LEU A 69 0.14 -3.18 9.09
C LEU A 69 -1.01 -2.23 9.41
N HIS A 70 -1.13 -1.85 10.69
CA HIS A 70 -2.15 -0.98 11.26
C HIS A 70 -1.48 0.22 11.93
N ILE A 71 -1.78 1.42 11.44
CA ILE A 71 -1.28 2.69 11.98
C ILE A 71 -2.45 3.40 12.66
N PRO A 72 -2.47 3.50 14.00
CA PRO A 72 -3.51 4.25 14.70
C PRO A 72 -3.58 5.70 14.19
N ASN A 73 -4.78 6.15 13.83
CA ASN A 73 -5.03 7.47 13.23
C ASN A 73 -4.24 7.77 11.95
N GLY A 74 -3.60 6.78 11.32
CA GLY A 74 -2.79 6.97 10.13
C GLY A 74 -3.38 6.31 8.89
N VAL A 75 -2.56 6.25 7.85
CA VAL A 75 -2.88 5.58 6.59
C VAL A 75 -1.68 4.78 6.10
N CYS A 76 -1.94 3.65 5.45
CA CYS A 76 -0.94 2.86 4.74
C CYS A 76 -1.52 2.45 3.39
N VAL A 77 -0.88 2.90 2.32
CA VAL A 77 -1.21 2.54 0.94
C VAL A 77 -0.18 1.53 0.48
N ARG A 78 -0.65 0.35 0.09
CA ARG A 78 0.20 -0.76 -0.36
C ARG A 78 -0.40 -1.46 -1.54
N MET A 79 0.49 -2.00 -2.36
CA MET A 79 0.19 -2.93 -3.43
C MET A 79 0.62 -4.33 -2.99
N ILE A 80 -0.22 -5.33 -3.26
CA ILE A 80 0.09 -6.72 -2.94
C ILE A 80 -0.21 -7.56 -4.17
N ASP A 81 0.81 -8.30 -4.62
CA ASP A 81 0.69 -9.25 -5.71
C ASP A 81 0.58 -10.65 -5.13
N PHE A 82 -0.42 -11.41 -5.58
CA PHE A 82 -0.61 -12.80 -5.22
C PHE A 82 -0.32 -13.69 -6.42
N ALA A 83 0.47 -14.74 -6.23
CA ALA A 83 0.61 -15.79 -7.23
C ALA A 83 -0.74 -16.53 -7.41
N PRO A 84 -1.00 -17.09 -8.60
CA PRO A 84 -2.22 -17.87 -8.84
C PRO A 84 -2.40 -19.01 -7.83
N GLY A 85 -3.62 -19.20 -7.34
CA GLY A 85 -3.96 -20.22 -6.35
C GLY A 85 -3.45 -19.95 -4.93
N CYS A 86 -2.77 -18.82 -4.69
CA CYS A 86 -2.35 -18.41 -3.36
C CYS A 86 -3.53 -17.90 -2.52
N LYS A 87 -3.43 -18.08 -1.20
CA LYS A 87 -4.39 -17.56 -0.22
C LYS A 87 -3.67 -16.84 0.91
N SER A 88 -4.18 -15.68 1.30
CA SER A 88 -3.69 -14.93 2.46
C SER A 88 -4.18 -15.51 3.79
N ASN A 89 -3.49 -15.17 4.87
CA ASN A 89 -3.93 -15.52 6.22
C ASN A 89 -5.16 -14.71 6.63
N MET A 90 -6.15 -15.39 7.21
CA MET A 90 -7.32 -14.73 7.76
C MET A 90 -6.94 -13.96 9.04
N HIS A 91 -7.20 -12.65 9.06
CA HIS A 91 -7.01 -11.77 10.20
C HIS A 91 -8.03 -10.62 10.22
N ARG A 92 -8.16 -9.95 11.36
CA ARG A 92 -8.95 -8.72 11.50
C ARG A 92 -8.01 -7.55 11.79
N ALA A 93 -8.16 -6.45 11.05
CA ALA A 93 -7.47 -5.19 11.32
C ALA A 93 -8.46 -4.14 11.83
N LEU A 94 -8.02 -3.27 12.75
CA LEU A 94 -8.83 -2.18 13.31
C LEU A 94 -8.72 -0.92 12.45
N CYS A 95 -9.06 -1.02 11.17
CA CYS A 95 -9.02 0.11 10.24
C CYS A 95 -10.12 -0.01 9.18
N MET A 96 -10.42 1.10 8.52
CA MET A 96 -11.13 1.06 7.25
C MET A 96 -10.15 0.63 6.16
N GLY A 97 -10.48 -0.46 5.45
CA GLY A 97 -9.71 -0.94 4.31
C GLY A 97 -10.41 -0.61 3.01
N ILE A 98 -9.69 -0.04 2.05
CA ILE A 98 -10.14 0.13 0.68
C ILE A 98 -9.23 -0.75 -0.18
N GLY A 99 -9.82 -1.71 -0.87
CA GLY A 99 -9.13 -2.62 -1.78
C GLY A 99 -9.59 -2.38 -3.21
N THR A 100 -8.64 -2.21 -4.12
CA THR A 100 -8.88 -2.09 -5.56
C THR A 100 -8.07 -3.18 -6.26
N VAL A 101 -8.71 -3.96 -7.12
CA VAL A 101 -8.01 -4.91 -7.98
C VAL A 101 -7.43 -4.11 -9.15
N CYS A 102 -6.10 -4.14 -9.31
CA CYS A 102 -5.43 -3.43 -10.39
C CYS A 102 -5.25 -4.30 -11.63
N GLU A 103 -5.07 -5.60 -11.44
CA GLU A 103 -4.86 -6.59 -12.51
C GLU A 103 -5.40 -7.95 -12.07
N GLY A 104 -6.01 -8.70 -12.98
CA GLY A 104 -6.57 -10.02 -12.70
C GLY A 104 -7.84 -9.98 -11.85
N GLU A 105 -8.04 -11.00 -11.01
CA GLU A 105 -9.21 -11.13 -10.15
C GLU A 105 -8.80 -11.70 -8.78
N VAL A 106 -9.50 -11.34 -7.72
CA VAL A 106 -9.24 -11.83 -6.35
C VAL A 106 -10.54 -12.31 -5.70
N GLU A 107 -10.53 -13.51 -5.11
CA GLU A 107 -11.64 -13.97 -4.25
C GLU A 107 -11.47 -13.42 -2.82
N LEU A 108 -12.36 -12.53 -2.39
CA LEU A 108 -12.44 -12.07 -1.01
C LEU A 108 -13.34 -13.03 -0.22
N THR A 109 -12.76 -13.68 0.80
CA THR A 109 -13.49 -14.55 1.74
C THR A 109 -13.62 -13.88 3.10
N LEU A 110 -14.84 -13.87 3.67
CA LEU A 110 -15.11 -13.40 5.03
C LEU A 110 -15.01 -14.53 6.05
N GLY A 111 -14.90 -14.19 7.35
CA GLY A 111 -14.87 -15.16 8.44
C GLY A 111 -16.15 -16.03 8.54
N SER A 112 -17.27 -15.56 7.98
CA SER A 112 -18.52 -16.33 7.85
C SER A 112 -18.47 -17.40 6.75
N GLY A 113 -17.45 -17.37 5.88
CA GLY A 113 -17.39 -18.18 4.67
C GLY A 113 -18.04 -17.55 3.45
N GLU A 114 -18.70 -16.39 3.57
CA GLU A 114 -19.18 -15.63 2.40
C GLU A 114 -17.98 -15.26 1.51
N LYS A 115 -18.17 -15.38 0.19
CA LYS A 115 -17.14 -15.15 -0.82
C LYS A 115 -17.65 -14.25 -1.94
N ARG A 116 -16.79 -13.37 -2.43
CA ARG A 116 -17.03 -12.57 -3.64
C ARG A 116 -15.76 -12.48 -4.49
N ILE A 117 -15.94 -12.54 -5.80
CA ILE A 117 -14.87 -12.26 -6.75
C ILE A 117 -14.84 -10.75 -6.97
N LEU A 118 -13.67 -10.15 -6.79
CA LEU A 118 -13.37 -8.75 -7.08
C LEU A 118 -12.61 -8.66 -8.41
N ARG A 119 -12.96 -7.66 -9.21
CA ARG A 119 -12.42 -7.39 -10.56
C ARG A 119 -12.16 -5.91 -10.70
#